data_AF-A0A2E1IJV0-F1
#
_entry.id   AF-A0A2E1IJV0-F1
#
_cell.length_a   1.000
_cell.length_b   1.000
_cell.length_c   1.000
_cell.angle_alpha   90.00
_cell.angle_beta   90.00
_cell.angle_gamma   90.00
#
_symmetry.space_group_name_H-M   'P 1'
#
loop_
_entity.id
_entity.type
_entity.pdbx_description
1 polymer ?
#
loop_
_entity_poly.entity_id
_entity_poly.type
_entity_poly.pdbx_seq_one_letter_code
_entity_poly.pdbx_strand_id
1 'polypeptide(L)'
;MDSAQIWVPEPEAAELLAIKNSTIRTMRRDGRLEPGAHWIYATGTPGGPVTYNVNAIRESLAERTVEMVQQEAKRREAEKQARQQKVETYDASGVTQS
;
A
#
# COMPACT_ATOMS: atom_id res chain seq x y z
N MET A 1 22.75 6.12 6.30
CA MET A 1 23.42 6.08 5.00
C MET A 1 22.48 6.78 4.03
N ASP A 2 22.83 7.96 3.53
CA ASP A 2 22.05 8.63 2.49
C ASP A 2 22.16 7.79 1.22
N SER A 3 21.17 6.93 1.00
CA SER A 3 20.99 6.27 -0.28
C SER A 3 20.76 7.38 -1.29
N ALA A 4 21.77 7.73 -2.09
CA ALA A 4 21.66 8.77 -3.11
C ALA A 4 20.36 8.57 -3.88
N GLN A 5 19.51 9.60 -3.89
CA GLN A 5 18.19 9.53 -4.50
C GLN A 5 18.37 9.38 -6.02
N ILE A 6 18.21 8.15 -6.53
CA ILE A 6 18.38 7.87 -7.95
C ILE A 6 17.05 8.13 -8.65
N TRP A 7 17.04 9.15 -9.49
CA TRP A 7 15.95 9.45 -10.41
C TRP A 7 16.19 8.74 -11.73
N VAL A 8 15.34 7.78 -12.07
CA VAL A 8 15.51 6.92 -13.25
C VAL A 8 14.31 7.03 -14.21
N PRO A 9 14.49 6.80 -15.52
CA PRO A 9 13.40 6.77 -16.48
C PRO A 9 12.46 5.58 -16.23
N GLU A 10 11.25 5.67 -16.79
CA GLU A 10 10.19 4.67 -16.61
C GLU A 10 10.60 3.19 -16.77
N PRO A 11 11.26 2.75 -17.85
CA PRO A 11 11.60 1.33 -18.03
C PRO A 11 12.51 0.81 -16.92
N GLU A 12 13.51 1.61 -16.53
CA GLU A 12 14.43 1.26 -15.45
C GLU A 12 13.72 1.27 -14.09
N ALA A 13 12.85 2.25 -13.84
CA ALA A 13 12.04 2.30 -12.63
C ALA A 13 11.18 1.04 -12.48
N ALA A 14 10.52 0.63 -13.57
CA ALA A 14 9.65 -0.55 -13.59
C ALA A 14 10.44 -1.84 -13.36
N GLU A 15 11.62 -1.96 -13.97
CA GLU A 15 12.54 -3.08 -13.75
C GLU A 15 13.01 -3.15 -12.29
N LEU A 16 13.49 -2.04 -11.74
CA LEU A 16 13.93 -1.97 -10.34
C LEU A 16 12.80 -2.24 -9.34
N LEU A 17 11.57 -1.87 -9.66
CA LEU A 17 10.39 -2.15 -8.85
C LEU A 17 9.80 -3.55 -9.11
N ALA A 18 10.35 -4.32 -10.07
CA ALA A 18 9.85 -5.61 -10.52
C ALA A 18 8.36 -5.58 -10.94
N ILE A 19 7.96 -4.52 -11.67
CA ILE A 19 6.60 -4.32 -12.18
C ILE A 19 6.59 -4.03 -13.69
N LYS A 20 5.42 -4.07 -14.32
CA LYS A 20 5.26 -3.67 -15.72
C LYS A 20 5.29 -2.14 -15.85
N ASN A 21 5.78 -1.64 -17.00
CA ASN A 21 5.68 -0.22 -17.36
C ASN A 21 4.25 0.32 -17.30
N SER A 22 3.26 -0.49 -17.71
CA SER A 22 1.85 -0.10 -17.60
C SER A 22 1.39 0.07 -16.15
N THR A 23 1.93 -0.73 -15.23
CA THR A 23 1.62 -0.66 -13.79
C THR A 23 2.10 0.65 -13.19
N ILE A 24 3.35 1.05 -13.43
CA ILE A 24 3.87 2.32 -12.88
C ILE A 24 3.14 3.53 -13.45
N ARG A 25 2.78 3.52 -14.74
CA ARG A 25 1.94 4.55 -15.37
C ARG A 25 0.56 4.64 -14.74
N THR A 26 -0.07 3.50 -14.49
CA THR A 26 -1.39 3.45 -13.85
C THR A 26 -1.31 3.92 -12.41
N MET A 27 -0.30 3.50 -11.63
CA MET A 27 -0.09 4.01 -10.28
C MET A 27 0.08 5.54 -10.24
N ARG A 28 0.79 6.12 -11.23
CA ARG A 28 0.90 7.57 -11.38
C ARG A 28 -0.46 8.20 -11.70
N ARG A 29 -1.18 7.65 -12.69
CA ARG A 29 -2.50 8.15 -13.12
C ARG A 29 -3.53 8.13 -11.99
N ASP A 30 -3.50 7.08 -11.18
CA ASP A 30 -4.45 6.85 -10.08
C ASP A 30 -4.07 7.65 -8.81
N GLY A 31 -3.05 8.51 -8.86
CA GLY A 31 -2.60 9.31 -7.72
C GLY A 31 -1.91 8.51 -6.61
N ARG A 32 -1.59 7.23 -6.85
CA ARG A 32 -0.88 6.39 -5.88
C ARG A 32 0.58 6.80 -5.73
N LEU A 33 1.14 7.51 -6.70
CA LEU A 33 2.48 8.08 -6.68
C LEU A 33 2.42 9.60 -6.54
N GLU A 34 3.03 10.14 -5.49
CA GLU A 34 3.03 11.57 -5.18
C GLU A 34 3.96 12.35 -6.13
N PRO A 35 3.47 13.39 -6.82
CA PRO A 35 4.31 14.25 -7.66
C PRO A 35 5.34 15.01 -6.80
N GLY A 36 6.57 15.13 -7.30
CA GLY A 36 7.67 15.78 -6.57
C GLY A 36 8.43 14.83 -5.64
N ALA A 37 7.74 13.87 -5.01
CA ALA A 37 8.38 12.86 -4.15
C ALA A 37 8.73 11.57 -4.89
N HIS A 38 7.75 11.00 -5.60
CA HIS A 38 7.89 9.71 -6.29
C HIS A 38 8.23 9.86 -7.77
N TRP A 39 7.81 10.96 -8.39
CA TRP A 39 8.05 11.21 -9.81
C TRP A 39 8.11 12.71 -10.11
N ILE A 40 8.87 13.07 -11.14
CA ILE A 40 8.98 14.45 -11.64
C ILE A 40 8.97 14.47 -13.17
N TYR A 41 8.62 15.61 -13.74
CA TYR A 41 8.93 15.89 -15.15
C TYR A 41 10.43 16.18 -15.26
N ALA A 42 11.17 15.36 -16.02
CA ALA A 42 12.62 15.49 -16.17
C ALA A 42 13.02 16.86 -16.77
N THR A 43 12.14 17.46 -17.56
CA THR A 43 12.33 18.79 -18.17
C THR A 43 11.72 19.93 -17.36
N GLY A 44 11.08 19.65 -16.22
CA GLY A 44 10.34 20.64 -15.43
C GLY A 44 9.03 21.14 -16.06
N THR A 45 8.65 20.65 -17.24
CA THR A 45 7.45 21.08 -17.97
C THR A 45 6.37 20.00 -17.95
N PRO A 46 5.09 20.37 -17.73
CA PRO A 46 3.97 19.43 -17.84
C PRO A 46 3.95 18.73 -19.20
N GLY A 47 3.71 17.43 -19.19
CA GLY A 47 3.65 16.60 -20.41
C GLY A 47 5.01 16.14 -20.96
N GLY A 48 6.13 16.54 -20.34
CA GLY A 48 7.46 16.07 -20.70
C GLY A 48 7.77 14.64 -20.23
N PRO A 49 8.98 14.13 -20.51
CA PRO A 49 9.47 12.85 -19.99
C PRO A 49 9.40 12.81 -18.47
N VAL A 50 9.10 11.65 -17.91
CA VAL A 50 8.95 11.45 -16.46
C VAL A 50 10.06 10.55 -15.92
N THR A 51 10.66 10.96 -14.81
CA THR A 51 11.60 10.17 -14.03
C THR A 51 11.00 9.84 -12.66
N TYR A 52 11.45 8.74 -12.08
CA TYR A 52 10.90 8.18 -10.84
C TYR A 52 12.00 8.01 -9.79
N ASN A 53 11.63 8.30 -8.55
CA ASN A 53 12.45 8.02 -7.37
C ASN A 53 12.05 6.65 -6.81
N VAL A 54 12.83 5.63 -7.15
CA VAL A 54 12.53 4.24 -6.78
C VAL A 54 12.57 4.02 -5.27
N ASN A 55 13.48 4.70 -4.56
CA ASN A 55 13.63 4.54 -3.11
C ASN A 55 12.40 5.06 -2.37
N ALA A 56 11.95 6.29 -2.66
CA ALA A 56 10.76 6.84 -2.02
C ALA A 56 9.49 6.05 -2.35
N ILE A 57 9.39 5.53 -3.59
CA ILE A 57 8.28 4.63 -3.96
C ILE A 57 8.28 3.38 -3.08
N ARG A 58 9.44 2.74 -2.87
CA ARG A 58 9.55 1.55 -2.03
C ARG A 58 9.20 1.84 -0.58
N GLU A 59 9.66 2.96 -0.03
CA GLU A 59 9.34 3.39 1.33
C GLU A 59 7.83 3.56 1.52
N SER A 60 7.18 4.35 0.65
CA SER A 60 5.73 4.53 0.68
C SER A 60 4.96 3.22 0.49
N LEU A 61 5.44 2.31 -0.35
CA LEU A 61 4.82 1.00 -0.53
C LEU A 61 4.97 0.14 0.73
N ALA A 62 6.12 0.17 1.37
CA ALA A 62 6.36 -0.56 2.61
C ALA A 62 5.45 -0.07 3.73
N GLU A 63 5.31 1.24 3.92
CA GLU A 63 4.39 1.85 4.89
C GLU A 63 2.95 1.41 4.65
N ARG A 64 2.46 1.54 3.41
CA ARG A 64 1.11 1.09 3.03
C ARG A 64 0.91 -0.41 3.27
N THR A 65 1.91 -1.24 3.00
CA THR A 65 1.84 -2.67 3.29
C THR A 65 1.71 -2.93 4.78
N VAL A 66 2.48 -2.25 5.62
CA VAL A 66 2.37 -2.36 7.08
C VAL A 66 0.95 -1.97 7.53
N GLU A 67 0.43 -0.84 7.06
CA GLU A 67 -0.93 -0.40 7.38
C GLU A 67 -1.99 -1.42 6.97
N MET A 68 -1.92 -1.94 5.74
CA MET A 68 -2.87 -2.95 5.24
C MET A 68 -2.83 -4.23 6.09
N VAL A 69 -1.63 -4.71 6.44
CA VAL A 69 -1.47 -5.91 7.28
C VAL A 69 -2.02 -5.68 8.69
N GLN A 70 -1.78 -4.51 9.28
CA GLN A 70 -2.31 -4.16 10.60
C GLN A 70 -3.84 -4.04 10.60
N GLN A 71 -4.42 -3.43 9.55
CA GLN A 71 -5.87 -3.34 9.39
C GLN A 71 -6.51 -4.72 9.24
N GLU A 72 -5.90 -5.61 8.46
CA GLU A 72 -6.35 -6.99 8.30
C GLU A 72 -6.30 -7.77 9.62
N ALA A 73 -5.23 -7.61 10.39
CA ALA A 73 -5.09 -8.25 11.70
C ALA A 73 -6.17 -7.77 12.68
N LYS A 74 -6.44 -6.45 12.73
CA LYS A 74 -7.52 -5.87 13.54
C LYS A 74 -8.88 -6.39 13.12
N ARG A 75 -9.15 -6.51 11.82
CA ARG A 75 -10.40 -7.07 11.29
C ARG A 75 -10.60 -8.51 11.75
N ARG A 76 -9.56 -9.35 11.64
CA ARG A 76 -9.61 -10.76 12.09
C ARG A 76 -9.84 -10.88 13.59
N GLU A 77 -9.24 -10.01 14.38
CA GLU A 77 -9.45 -10.01 15.84
C GLU A 77 -10.89 -9.61 16.20
N ALA A 78 -11.43 -8.57 15.56
CA ALA A 78 -12.82 -8.16 15.73
C ALA A 78 -13.81 -9.27 15.34
N GLU A 79 -13.56 -9.97 14.23
CA GLU A 79 -14.37 -11.13 13.79
C GLU A 79 -14.33 -12.29 14.81
N LYS A 80 -13.15 -12.57 15.38
CA LYS A 80 -13.01 -13.58 16.45
C LYS A 80 -13.77 -13.19 17.71
N GLN A 81 -13.64 -11.95 18.17
CA GLN A 81 -14.36 -11.46 19.35
C GLN A 81 -15.88 -11.48 19.14
N ALA A 82 -16.35 -11.05 17.97
CA ALA A 82 -17.76 -11.11 17.61
C ALA A 82 -18.29 -12.56 17.59
N ARG A 83 -17.47 -13.53 17.15
CA ARG A 83 -17.83 -14.95 17.19
C ARG A 83 -17.87 -15.50 18.61
N GLN A 84 -16.90 -15.16 19.46
CA GLN A 84 -16.85 -15.59 20.86
C GLN A 84 -18.04 -15.04 21.65
N GLN A 85 -18.36 -13.77 21.51
CA GLN A 85 -19.53 -13.15 22.15
C GLN A 85 -20.84 -13.83 21.74
N LYS A 86 -20.99 -14.22 20.46
CA LYS A 86 -22.17 -14.97 19.98
C LYS A 86 -22.28 -16.36 20.62
N VAL A 87 -21.16 -17.06 20.80
CA VAL A 87 -21.15 -18.37 21.46
C VAL A 87 -21.53 -18.23 22.94
N GLU A 88 -20.92 -17.29 23.67
CA GLU A 88 -21.24 -17.05 25.09
C GLU A 88 -22.71 -16.64 25.31
N THR A 89 -23.28 -15.83 24.42
CA THR A 89 -24.71 -15.47 24.51
C THR A 89 -25.65 -16.66 24.29
N TYR A 90 -25.26 -17.64 23.45
CA TYR A 90 -26.09 -18.81 23.20
C TYR A 90 -26.08 -19.76 24.41
N ASP A 91 -24.90 -19.97 25.01
CA ASP A 91 -24.74 -20.80 26.22
C ASP A 91 -25.43 -20.18 27.46
N ALA A 92 -25.48 -18.84 27.57
CA ALA A 92 -26.20 -18.16 28.66
C ALA A 92 -27.74 -18.20 28.52
N SER A 93 -28.26 -18.51 27.33
CA SER A 93 -29.70 -18.63 27.06
C SER A 93 -30.22 -20.07 27.09
N GLY A 94 -29.35 -21.05 27.36
CA GLY A 94 -29.64 -22.48 27.24
C GLY A 94 -30.02 -23.23 28.53
N VAL A 95 -30.18 -22.56 29.68
CA VAL A 95 -30.55 -23.25 30.94
C VAL A 95 -31.67 -22.53 31.68
N THR A 96 -32.91 -22.91 31.37
CA THR A 96 -34.05 -22.98 32.30
C THR A 96 -34.98 -24.07 31.74
N GLN A 97 -34.91 -25.30 32.25
CA GLN A 97 -35.71 -25.89 33.37
C GLN A 97 -36.81 -26.78 32.76
N SER A 98 -36.61 -28.11 32.77
CA SER A 98 -37.26 -29.10 33.67
C SER A 98 -38.63 -29.56 33.19
#